data_AF-A0A843KQB5-F1
#
_entry.id   AF-A0A843KQB5-F1
#
_cell.length_a   1.000
_cell.length_b   1.000
_cell.length_c   1.000
_cell.angle_alpha   90.00
_cell.angle_beta   90.00
_cell.angle_gamma   90.00
#
_symmetry.space_group_name_H-M   'P 1'
#
loop_
_entity.id
_entity.type
_entity.pdbx_description
1 polymer ?
#
loop_
_entity_poly.entity_id
_entity_poly.type
_entity_poly.pdbx_seq_one_letter_code
_entity_poly.pdbx_strand_id
1 'polypeptide(L)' 'SGNPLVIRLFEEEGIPVETPAMYERASHSGTEIRRRILAGDPWESLVPPAVVQVIREIDGAGRIRQIARSDGDSHEVL' A
#
# COMPACT_ATOMS: atom_id res chain seq x y z
N SER A 1 5.64 9.66 2.10
CA SER A 1 5.91 9.47 3.55
C SER A 1 7.13 10.29 3.88
N GLY A 2 7.08 11.16 4.90
CA GLY A 2 8.27 11.75 5.53
C GLY A 2 8.60 10.92 6.76
N ASN A 3 9.27 9.78 6.56
CA ASN A 3 9.57 8.83 7.64
C ASN A 3 10.54 9.50 8.64
N PRO A 4 10.15 9.72 9.91
CA PRO A 4 11.00 10.43 10.87
C PRO A 4 12.37 9.79 11.08
N LEU A 5 12.46 8.46 11.01
CA LEU A 5 13.74 7.75 11.12
C LEU A 5 14.65 8.03 9.93
N VAL A 6 14.08 8.05 8.71
CA VAL A 6 14.84 8.36 7.49
C VAL A 6 15.35 9.80 7.53
N ILE A 7 14.50 10.75 7.93
CA ILE A 7 14.89 12.16 8.09
C ILE A 7 16.06 12.27 9.07
N ARG A 8 15.93 11.64 10.25
CA ARG A 8 16.95 11.69 11.30
C ARG A 8 18.30 11.15 10.83
N LEU A 9 18.31 10.00 10.14
CA LEU A 9 19.54 9.39 9.64
C LEU A 9 20.25 10.26 8.60
N PHE A 10 19.49 10.91 7.71
CA PHE A 10 20.08 11.84 6.72
C PHE A 10 20.61 13.12 7.36
N GLU A 11 19.91 13.66 8.37
CA GLU A 11 20.38 14.82 9.13
C GLU A 11 21.69 14.53 9.89
N GLU A 12 21.83 13.32 10.47
CA GLU A 12 23.05 12.90 11.19
C GLU A 12 24.28 12.80 10.27
N GLU A 13 24.09 12.47 8.99
CA GLU A 13 25.14 12.44 7.97
C GLU A 13 25.37 13.81 7.29
N GLY A 14 24.69 14.87 7.75
CA GLY A 14 24.80 16.22 7.18
C GLY A 14 24.18 16.37 5.79
N ILE A 15 23.28 15.46 5.40
CA ILE A 15 22.60 15.47 4.11
C ILE A 15 21.29 16.27 4.23
N PRO A 16 21.08 17.33 3.43
CA PRO A 16 19.84 18.11 3.47
C PRO A 16 18.61 17.27 3.11
N VAL A 17 17.54 17.40 3.89
CA VAL A 17 16.27 16.70 3.68
C VAL A 17 15.15 17.69 3.42
N GLU A 18 14.47 17.54 2.27
CA GLU A 18 13.23 18.26 1.98
C GLU A 18 12.05 17.29 2.08
N THR A 19 11.04 17.65 2.88
CA THR A 19 9.80 16.87 2.94
C THR A 19 8.85 17.37 1.85
N PRO A 20 8.46 16.53 0.88
CA PRO A 20 7.53 16.96 -0.15
C PRO A 20 6.16 17.29 0.46
N ALA A 21 5.48 18.28 -0.12
CA ALA A 21 4.08 18.55 0.19
C ALA A 21 3.27 17.27 -0.02
N MET A 22 2.52 16.87 0.99
CA MET A 22 1.81 15.59 0.98
C MET A 22 0.55 15.72 0.13
N TYR A 23 0.66 15.41 -1.16
CA TYR A 23 -0.49 15.36 -2.07
C TYR A 23 -1.52 14.34 -1.57
N GLU A 24 -2.74 14.81 -1.29
CA GLU A 24 -3.97 14.04 -1.00
C GLU A 24 -3.81 12.70 -0.26
N ARG A 25 -3.22 12.70 0.95
CA ARG A 25 -2.98 11.47 1.74
C ARG A 25 -4.22 10.62 2.04
N ALA A 26 -5.42 11.20 2.02
CA ALA A 26 -6.66 10.49 2.33
C ALA A 26 -7.08 9.52 1.21
N SER A 27 -6.89 9.91 -0.05
CA SER A 27 -7.29 9.13 -1.24
C SER A 27 -6.09 8.42 -1.89
N HIS A 28 -4.94 9.08 -1.98
CA HIS A 28 -3.75 8.61 -2.70
C HIS A 28 -2.72 7.99 -1.73
N SER A 29 -3.15 6.99 -0.96
CA SER A 29 -2.26 6.21 -0.10
C SER A 29 -2.30 4.73 -0.43
N GLY A 30 -1.15 4.05 -0.31
CA GLY A 30 -1.09 2.60 -0.49
C GLY A 30 -1.98 1.83 0.49
N THR A 31 -2.25 2.40 1.67
CA THR A 31 -3.19 1.82 2.65
C THR A 31 -4.63 1.85 2.13
N GLU A 32 -5.11 3.00 1.64
CA GLU A 32 -6.48 3.12 1.11
C GLU A 32 -6.66 2.29 -0.17
N ILE A 33 -5.68 2.30 -1.07
CA ILE A 33 -5.71 1.49 -2.30
C ILE A 33 -5.84 0.00 -1.95
N ARG A 34 -5.03 -0.51 -1.01
CA ARG A 34 -5.12 -1.92 -0.58
C ARG A 34 -6.44 -2.22 0.13
N ARG A 35 -6.97 -1.30 0.93
CA ARG A 35 -8.30 -1.44 1.56
C ARG A 35 -9.39 -1.62 0.50
N ARG A 36 -9.39 -0.80 -0.55
CA ARG A 36 -10.34 -0.89 -1.66
C ARG A 36 -10.23 -2.22 -2.41
N ILE A 37 -9.00 -2.66 -2.72
CA ILE A 37 -8.75 -3.97 -3.35
C ILE A 37 -9.37 -5.12 -2.54
N LEU A 38 -9.21 -5.09 -1.20
CA LEU A 38 -9.78 -6.08 -0.28
C LEU A 38 -11.30 -6.02 -0.21
N ALA A 39 -11.88 -4.82 -0.17
CA ALA A 39 -13.32 -4.59 -0.13
C ALA A 39 -14.02 -4.86 -1.47
N GLY A 40 -13.27 -4.94 -2.58
CA GLY A 40 -13.81 -5.00 -3.93
C GLY A 40 -14.26 -3.63 -4.47
N ASP A 41 -13.86 -2.54 -3.81
CA ASP A 41 -14.14 -1.17 -4.23
C ASP A 41 -13.26 -0.74 -5.43
N PRO A 42 -13.70 0.22 -6.26
CA PRO A 42 -12.89 0.76 -7.35
C PRO A 42 -11.61 1.47 -6.86
N TRP A 43 -10.45 1.07 -7.37
CA TRP A 43 -9.14 1.58 -6.95
C TRP A 43 -8.25 2.01 -8.11
N GLU A 44 -8.58 1.59 -9.34
CA GLU A 44 -7.74 1.79 -10.53
C GLU A 44 -7.51 3.26 -10.87
N SER A 45 -8.46 4.14 -10.56
CA SER A 45 -8.31 5.58 -10.78
C SER A 45 -7.37 6.28 -9.78
N LEU A 46 -6.98 5.60 -8.71
CA LEU A 46 -6.07 6.13 -7.68
C LEU A 46 -4.58 5.89 -8.03
N VAL A 47 -4.30 5.22 -9.14
CA VAL A 47 -2.95 4.95 -9.63
C VAL A 47 -2.84 5.24 -11.14
N PRO A 48 -1.64 5.52 -11.64
CA PRO A 48 -1.43 5.66 -13.08
C PRO A 48 -1.81 4.38 -13.86
N PRO A 49 -2.26 4.49 -15.12
CA PRO A 49 -2.67 3.33 -15.93
C PRO A 49 -1.64 2.21 -16.04
N ALA A 50 -0.35 2.57 -16.12
CA ALA A 50 0.74 1.60 -16.15
C ALA A 50 0.80 0.72 -14.87
N VAL A 51 0.44 1.29 -13.71
CA VAL A 51 0.38 0.54 -12.45
C VAL A 51 -0.81 -0.42 -12.44
N VAL A 52 -1.96 -0.01 -12.98
CA VAL A 52 -3.12 -0.91 -13.16
C VAL A 52 -2.74 -2.11 -14.02
N GLN A 53 -2.03 -1.88 -15.12
CA GLN A 53 -1.56 -2.94 -16.01
C GLN A 53 -0.66 -3.93 -15.27
N VAL A 54 0.36 -3.44 -14.55
CA VAL A 54 1.26 -4.29 -13.77
C VAL A 54 0.51 -5.10 -12.71
N ILE A 55 -0.41 -4.48 -11.97
CA ILE A 55 -1.19 -5.17 -10.94
C ILE A 55 -2.06 -6.28 -11.54
N ARG A 56 -2.62 -6.08 -12.75
CA ARG A 56 -3.39 -7.10 -13.46
C ARG A 56 -2.52 -8.24 -13.99
N GLU A 57 -1.37 -7.91 -14.58
CA GLU A 57 -0.42 -8.89 -15.14
C GLU A 57 0.07 -9.88 -14.08
N ILE A 58 0.32 -9.40 -12.85
CA ILE A 58 0.86 -10.23 -11.76
C ILE A 58 -0.20 -10.84 -10.83
N ASP A 59 -1.49 -10.68 -11.16
CA ASP A 59 -2.63 -10.96 -10.28
C ASP A 59 -2.46 -10.40 -8.86
N GLY A 60 -2.06 -9.13 -8.77
CA GLY A 60 -1.77 -8.47 -7.50
C GLY A 60 -3.01 -8.35 -6.60
N ALA A 61 -4.18 -8.10 -7.19
CA ALA A 61 -5.43 -8.03 -6.45
C ALA A 61 -5.87 -9.40 -5.91
N GLY A 62 -5.72 -10.47 -6.68
CA GLY A 62 -5.96 -11.84 -6.23
C GLY A 62 -5.04 -12.20 -5.07
N ARG A 63 -3.74 -11.92 -5.21
CA ARG A 63 -2.74 -12.15 -4.15
C ARG A 63 -3.05 -11.39 -2.86
N ILE A 64 -3.43 -10.12 -2.94
CA ILE A 64 -3.81 -9.33 -1.76
C ILE A 64 -4.99 -9.97 -1.03
N ARG A 65 -6.02 -10.41 -1.76
CA ARG A 65 -7.18 -11.09 -1.16
C ARG A 65 -6.83 -12.46 -0.59
N GLN A 66 -5.95 -13.20 -1.26
CA GLN A 66 -5.48 -14.50 -0.79
C GLN A 66 -4.71 -14.35 0.53
N ILE A 67 -3.75 -13.43 0.61
CA ILE A 67 -2.95 -13.21 1.83
C ILE A 67 -3.83 -12.71 2.99
N ALA A 68 -4.87 -11.93 2.71
CA ALA A 68 -5.79 -11.45 3.74
C ALA A 68 -6.72 -12.54 4.29
N ARG A 69 -6.91 -13.64 3.56
CA ARG A 69 -7.57 -14.85 4.06
C ARG A 69 -6.53 -15.69 4.79
N SER A 70 -6.36 -15.46 6.08
CA SER A 70 -5.52 -16.28 6.96
C SER A 70 -6.06 -17.72 7.07
N ASP A 71 -5.17 -18.70 7.25
CA ASP A 71 -5.42 -20.08 7.72
C ASP A 71 -5.87 -20.12 9.21
N GLY A 72 -6.84 -19.27 9.58
CA GLY A 72 -7.21 -18.97 10.96
C GLY A 72 -8.48 -19.61 11.48
N ASP A 73 -9.05 -20.60 10.79
CA ASP A 73 -10.32 -21.23 11.24
C ASP A 73 -10.47 -22.69 10.77
N SER A 74 -9.62 -23.57 11.30
CA SER A 74 -9.79 -25.03 11.18
C SER A 74 -9.15 -25.74 12.37
N HIS A 75 -9.72 -25.52 13.56
CA HIS A 75 -9.56 -26.45 14.67
C HIS A 75 -10.94 -26.76 15.26
N GLU A 76 -11.82 -27.39 14.47
CA GLU A 76 -12.86 -28.24 15.04
C GLU A 76 -12.18 -29.50 15.58
N VAL A 77 -11.95 -29.54 16.89
CA VAL A 77 -11.73 -30.77 17.62
C VAL A 77 -13.08 -31.26 18.13
N LEU A 78 -13.49 -32.41 17.59
CA LEU A 78 -14.53 -33.28 18.14
C LEU A 78 -14.21 -33.71 19.58
#